data_AF-A0A6S6TYD4-F1
#
_entry.id   AF-A0A6S6TYD4-F1
#
_cell.length_a   1.000
_cell.length_b   1.000
_cell.length_c   1.000
_cell.angle_alpha   90.00
_cell.angle_beta   90.00
_cell.angle_gamma   90.00
#
_symmetry.space_group_name_H-M   'P 1'
#
loop_
_entity.id
_entity.type
_entity.pdbx_description
1 polymer ?
#
loop_
_entity_poly.entity_id
_entity_poly.type
_entity_poly.pdbx_seq_one_letter_code
_entity_poly.pdbx_strand_id
1 'polypeptide(L)' 'MENQEGNLIKDTCKSLGLTYRELGEKIGYGESIIKTSASKNQISKQLQKAIELYNETIELKHEIQSTKELKNLLNTFLSK' A
#
# COMPACT_ATOMS: atom_id res chain seq x y z
N MET A 1 -20.01 -13.13 -19.39
CA MET A 1 -18.63 -13.08 -18.87
C MET A 1 -18.40 -11.63 -18.45
N GLU A 2 -18.71 -11.31 -17.20
CA GLU A 2 -18.41 -9.98 -16.65
C GLU A 2 -16.99 -10.03 -16.09
N ASN A 3 -16.09 -9.23 -16.68
CA ASN A 3 -14.73 -9.05 -16.18
C ASN A 3 -14.83 -8.50 -14.75
N GLN A 4 -14.46 -9.32 -13.77
CA GLN A 4 -14.31 -8.90 -12.39
C GLN A 4 -13.08 -7.98 -12.30
N GLU A 5 -13.27 -6.68 -12.53
CA GLU A 5 -12.29 -5.69 -12.09
C GLU A 5 -12.12 -5.86 -10.57
N GLY A 6 -10.90 -6.24 -10.18
CA GLY A 6 -10.54 -6.60 -8.81
C GLY A 6 -10.93 -5.51 -7.82
N ASN A 7 -11.34 -5.92 -6.63
CA ASN A 7 -11.68 -4.99 -5.57
C ASN A 7 -10.40 -4.42 -4.99
N LEU A 8 -10.06 -3.16 -5.36
CA LEU A 8 -8.83 -2.49 -4.96
C LEU A 8 -8.50 -2.62 -3.46
N ILE A 9 -9.51 -2.56 -2.59
CA ILE A 9 -9.34 -2.67 -1.14
C ILE A 9 -8.92 -4.10 -0.76
N LYS A 10 -9.62 -5.11 -1.27
CA LYS A 10 -9.29 -6.53 -1.01
C LYS A 10 -7.91 -6.87 -1.55
N ASP A 11 -7.60 -6.41 -2.76
CA ASP A 11 -6.32 -6.67 -3.42
C ASP A 11 -5.17 -6.03 -2.65
N THR A 12 -5.35 -4.77 -2.21
CA THR A 12 -4.37 -4.07 -1.37
C THR A 12 -4.16 -4.78 -0.03
N CYS A 13 -5.24 -5.13 0.68
CA CYS A 13 -5.16 -5.87 1.94
C CYS A 13 -4.45 -7.21 1.78
N LYS A 14 -4.74 -7.95 0.70
CA LYS A 14 -4.10 -9.24 0.41
C LYS A 14 -2.62 -9.08 0.08
N SER A 15 -2.28 -8.10 -0.77
CA SER A 15 -0.91 -7.83 -1.19
C SER A 15 -0.02 -7.42 0.00
N LEU A 16 -0.54 -6.58 0.88
CA LEU A 16 0.20 -6.05 2.03
C LEU A 16 0.07 -6.89 3.31
N GLY A 17 -0.74 -7.95 3.30
CA GLY A 17 -1.02 -8.76 4.49
C GLY A 17 -1.74 -7.98 5.60
N LEU A 18 -2.58 -7.01 5.24
CA LEU A 18 -3.27 -6.12 6.17
C LEU A 18 -4.74 -6.52 6.34
N THR A 19 -5.26 -6.34 7.55
CA THR A 19 -6.70 -6.31 7.80
C THR A 19 -7.33 -5.00 7.30
N TYR A 20 -8.66 -4.96 7.13
CA TYR A 20 -9.36 -3.71 6.79
C TYR A 20 -9.19 -2.61 7.84
N ARG A 21 -9.07 -3.00 9.12
CA ARG A 21 -8.78 -2.08 10.22
C ARG A 21 -7.42 -1.43 10.05
N GLU A 22 -6.38 -2.24 9.81
CA GLU A 22 -5.02 -1.74 9.66
C GLU A 22 -4.86 -0.89 8.40
N LEU A 23 -5.45 -1.31 7.28
CA LEU A 23 -5.46 -0.48 6.07
C LEU A 23 -6.11 0.87 6.36
N GLY A 24 -7.28 0.89 7.00
CA GLY A 24 -7.97 2.10 7.43
C GLY A 24 -7.08 3.00 8.30
N GLU A 25 -6.46 2.45 9.34
CA GLU A 25 -5.55 3.19 10.23
C GLU A 25 -4.37 3.81 9.46
N LYS A 26 -3.80 3.10 8.48
CA LYS A 26 -2.67 3.60 7.67
C LYS A 26 -3.05 4.75 6.75
N ILE A 27 -4.27 4.75 6.23
CA ILE A 27 -4.75 5.74 5.25
C ILE A 27 -5.70 6.79 5.85
N GLY A 28 -5.95 6.75 7.17
CA GLY A 28 -6.76 7.73 7.90
C GLY A 28 -8.28 7.52 7.81
N TYR A 29 -8.74 6.28 7.62
CA TYR A 29 -10.15 5.91 7.51
C TYR A 29 -10.56 4.90 8.58
N GLY A 30 -11.82 4.95 9.01
CA GLY A 30 -12.39 3.93 9.90
C GLY A 30 -12.63 2.60 9.19
N GLU A 31 -12.45 1.48 9.91
CA GLU A 31 -12.66 0.12 9.40
C GLU A 31 -14.04 -0.05 8.73
N SER A 32 -15.10 0.52 9.30
CA SER A 32 -16.46 0.44 8.77
C SER A 32 -16.57 0.99 7.34
N ILE A 33 -15.83 2.05 7.01
CA ILE A 33 -15.82 2.64 5.67
C ILE A 33 -15.12 1.69 4.70
N ILE A 34 -13.93 1.20 5.08
CA ILE A 34 -13.14 0.25 4.29
C ILE A 34 -13.94 -1.01 4.00
N LYS A 35 -14.55 -1.61 5.03
CA LYS A 35 -15.36 -2.82 4.92
C LYS A 35 -16.58 -2.62 4.02
N THR A 36 -17.28 -1.48 4.16
CA THR A 36 -18.47 -1.19 3.35
C THR A 36 -18.08 -0.99 1.89
N SER A 37 -17.03 -0.21 1.61
CA SER A 37 -16.52 0.00 0.25
C SER A 37 -16.01 -1.29 -0.39
N ALA A 38 -15.35 -2.15 0.39
CA ALA A 38 -14.88 -3.46 -0.07
C ALA A 38 -16.05 -4.43 -0.34
N SER A 39 -17.12 -4.36 0.46
CA SER A 39 -18.28 -5.24 0.28
C SER A 39 -19.14 -4.83 -0.91
N LYS A 40 -19.32 -3.51 -1.10
CA LYS A 40 -20.13 -2.95 -2.20
C LYS A 40 -19.38 -2.80 -3.52
N ASN A 41 -18.07 -3.04 -3.53
CA ASN A 41 -17.18 -2.71 -4.64
C ASN A 41 -17.34 -1.25 -5.12
N GLN A 42 -17.58 -0.34 -4.17
CA GLN A 42 -17.80 1.08 -4.41
C GLN A 42 -16.80 1.86 -3.58
N ILE A 43 -15.85 2.48 -4.28
CA ILE A 43 -14.80 3.27 -3.67
C ILE A 43 -14.97 4.74 -4.07
N SER A 44 -14.88 5.65 -3.09
CA SER A 44 -14.83 7.08 -3.39
C SER A 44 -13.47 7.43 -4.01
N LYS A 45 -13.42 8.46 -4.86
CA LYS A 45 -12.15 8.92 -5.45
C LYS A 45 -11.11 9.27 -4.38
N GLN A 46 -11.55 9.80 -3.25
CA GLN A 46 -10.69 10.15 -2.12
C GLN A 46 -10.07 8.90 -1.47
N LEU A 47 -10.88 7.86 -1.24
CA LEU A 47 -10.40 6.60 -0.65
C LEU A 47 -9.46 5.87 -1.61
N GLN A 48 -9.80 5.85 -2.91
CA GLN A 48 -8.93 5.30 -3.94
C GLN A 48 -7.57 6.01 -3.94
N LYS A 49 -7.57 7.34 -3.98
CA LYS A 49 -6.31 8.11 -3.99
C LYS A 49 -5.49 7.90 -2.71
N ALA A 50 -6.14 7.75 -1.56
CA ALA A 50 -5.46 7.46 -0.31
C ALA A 50 -4.75 6.09 -0.34
N ILE A 51 -5.37 5.06 -0.93
CA ILE A 51 -4.76 3.74 -1.12
C ILE A 51 -3.58 3.82 -2.10
N GLU A 52 -3.75 4.50 -3.23
CA GLU A 52 -2.69 4.69 -4.23
C GLU A 52 -1.46 5.38 -3.61
N LEU A 53 -1.66 6.49 -2.89
CA LEU A 53 -0.57 7.22 -2.22
C LEU A 53 0.12 6.38 -1.15
N TYR A 54 -0.63 5.51 -0.45
CA TYR A 54 -0.05 4.61 0.53
C TYR A 54 0.84 3.56 -0.11
N ASN A 55 0.41 2.96 -1.22
CA ASN A 55 1.22 2.02 -2.00
C ASN A 55 2.49 2.69 -2.55
N GLU A 56 2.36 3.87 -3.15
CA GLU A 56 3.49 4.68 -3.62
C GLU A 56 4.47 4.98 -2.48
N THR A 57 3.96 5.31 -1.29
CA THR A 57 4.82 5.54 -0.10
C THR A 57 5.61 4.30 0.31
N ILE A 58 5.04 3.09 0.16
CA ILE A 58 5.73 1.84 0.45
C ILE A 58 6.84 1.60 -0.57
N GLU A 59 6.56 1.78 -1.85
CA GLU A 59 7.53 1.64 -2.94
C GLU A 59 8.71 2.61 -2.77
N LEU A 60 8.43 3.89 -2.52
CA LEU A 60 9.46 4.91 -2.27
C LEU A 60 10.33 4.57 -1.04
N LYS A 61 9.73 4.03 0.03
CA LYS A 61 10.50 3.58 1.20
C LYS A 61 11.43 2.41 0.87
N HIS A 62 10.99 1.50 0.02
CA HIS A 62 11.81 0.39 -0.46
C HIS A 62 12.99 0.89 -1.31
N GLU A 63 12.75 1.80 -2.26
CA GLU A 63 13.82 2.40 -3.08
C GLU A 63 14.87 3.15 -2.24
N ILE A 64 14.42 3.91 -1.23
CA ILE A 64 15.31 4.59 -0.28
C ILE A 64 16.16 3.57 0.47
N GLN A 65 15.56 2.45 0.91
CA GLN A 65 16.27 1.40 1.63
C GLN A 65 17.32 0.73 0.73
N SER A 66 16.97 0.34 -0.49
CA SER A 66 17.92 -0.25 -1.45
C SER A 66 19.08 0.71 -1.77
N THR A 67 18.79 2.00 -1.91
CA THR A 67 19.82 3.02 -2.15
C THR A 67 20.78 3.15 -0.97
N LYS A 68 20.26 3.11 0.27
CA LYS A 68 21.09 3.13 1.49
C LYS A 68 21.97 1.89 1.60
N GLU A 69 21.42 0.72 1.28
CA GLU A 69 22.16 -0.54 1.28
C GLU A 69 23.30 -0.53 0.27
N LEU A 70 23.05 -0.05 -0.95
CA LEU A 70 24.08 0.13 -1.98
C LEU A 70 25.19 1.09 -1.49
N LYS A 71 24.82 2.24 -0.93
CA LYS A 71 25.79 3.21 -0.38
C LYS A 71 26.65 2.58 0.71
N ASN A 72 26.04 1.83 1.62
CA ASN A 72 26.77 1.15 2.70
C ASN A 72 27.74 0.12 2.14
N LEU A 73 27.30 -0.69 1.17
CA LEU A 73 28.14 -1.68 0.51
C LEU A 73 29.36 -1.03 -0.15
N LEU A 74 29.15 0.04 -0.92
CA LEU A 74 30.23 0.81 -1.55
C LEU A 74 31.21 1.36 -0.51
N ASN A 75 30.71 1.94 0.59
CA ASN A 75 31.57 2.43 1.67
C ASN A 75 32.39 1.29 2.30
N THR A 76 31.79 0.12 2.54
CA THR A 76 32.51 -1.04 3.08
C THR A 76 33.61 -1.53 2.14
N PHE A 77 33.39 -1.48 0.82
CA PHE A 77 34.41 -1.84 -0.17
C PHE A 77 35.52 -0.81 -0.30
N LEU A 78 35.19 0.48 -0.30
CA LEU A 78 36.16 1.58 -0.49
C LEU A 78 36.95 1.93 0.78
N SER A 79 36.45 1.57 1.96
CA SER A 79 37.15 1.78 3.24
C SER A 79 38.07 0.60 3.61
N LYS A 80 38.26 -0.34 2.69
CA LYS A 80 39.18 -1.48 2.78
C LYS A 80 40.41 -1.20 1.95
#